data_AF-A0A8T4FQ22-F1
#
_entry.id   AF-A0A8T4FQ22-F1
#
_cell.length_a   1.000
_cell.length_b   1.000
_cell.length_c   1.000
_cell.angle_alpha   90.00
_cell.angle_beta   90.00
_cell.angle_gamma   90.00
#
_symmetry.space_group_name_H-M   'P 1'
#
loop_
_entity.id
_entity.type
_entity.pdbx_description
1 polymer ?
#
loop_
_entity_poly.entity_id
_entity_poly.type
_entity_poly.pdbx_seq_one_letter_code
_entity_poly.pdbx_strand_id
1 'polypeptide(L)'
;MRIEDTTERDRRFDMDVRGFLSRPPFCYRNVSEQDLRLFRAALTHDSYANAAADRGERAESYERLEFLGDAVLELLVCDHVYSRTSLSEGKMTDFKQEKVDNDRISEMVKEYGMDIDGVLRVGNVQIKGDKKDVQVKMRADAFEALIAAVYLTRGLDEARRVVYEVERLRWEAAG
;
A
#
# COMPACT_ATOMS: atom_id res chain seq x y z
N MET A 1 -21.91 -19.85 15.27
CA MET A 1 -20.98 -18.83 14.76
C MET A 1 -21.03 -17.66 15.74
N ARG A 2 -20.00 -17.46 16.58
CA ARG A 2 -19.97 -16.29 17.48
C ARG A 2 -19.74 -15.06 16.60
N ILE A 3 -20.61 -14.07 16.70
CA ILE A 3 -20.37 -12.75 16.14
C ILE A 3 -19.22 -12.18 16.98
N GLU A 4 -18.01 -12.10 16.42
CA GLU A 4 -16.90 -11.38 17.05
C GLU A 4 -17.34 -9.94 17.30
N ASP A 5 -17.12 -9.44 18.53
CA ASP A 5 -17.33 -8.04 18.91
C ASP A 5 -16.49 -7.15 17.98
N THR A 6 -17.07 -6.07 17.46
CA THR A 6 -16.39 -5.08 16.60
C THR A 6 -15.06 -4.61 17.23
N THR A 7 -15.03 -4.45 18.55
CA THR A 7 -13.83 -4.07 19.30
C THR A 7 -12.73 -5.13 19.25
N GLU A 8 -13.09 -6.41 19.28
CA GLU A 8 -12.15 -7.52 19.19
C GLU A 8 -11.60 -7.67 17.76
N ARG A 9 -12.46 -7.47 16.75
CA ARG A 9 -12.07 -7.48 15.34
C ARG A 9 -11.08 -6.37 15.01
N ASP A 10 -11.34 -5.14 15.46
CA ASP A 10 -10.45 -4.01 15.22
C ASP A 10 -9.11 -4.19 15.95
N ARG A 11 -9.10 -4.70 17.19
CA ARG A 11 -7.85 -5.02 17.90
C ARG A 11 -7.02 -6.08 17.17
N ARG A 12 -7.67 -7.09 16.62
CA ARG A 12 -6.98 -8.13 15.83
C ARG A 12 -6.37 -7.53 14.56
N PHE A 13 -7.13 -6.70 13.86
CA PHE A 13 -6.62 -5.99 12.68
C PHE A 13 -5.44 -5.08 13.02
N ASP A 14 -5.48 -4.36 14.15
CA ASP A 14 -4.36 -3.56 14.63
C ASP A 14 -3.09 -4.40 14.84
N MET A 15 -3.24 -5.59 15.42
CA MET A 15 -2.12 -6.53 15.60
C MET A 15 -1.57 -7.02 14.26
N ASP A 16 -2.44 -7.36 13.31
CA ASP A 16 -2.05 -7.82 11.97
C ASP A 16 -1.29 -6.72 11.21
N VAL A 17 -1.78 -5.46 11.27
CA VAL A 17 -1.11 -4.30 10.67
C VAL A 17 0.25 -4.05 11.32
N ARG A 18 0.34 -4.08 12.66
CA ARG A 18 1.63 -3.95 13.37
C ARG A 18 2.59 -5.08 13.00
N GLY A 19 2.10 -6.31 12.89
CA GLY A 19 2.86 -7.47 12.45
C GLY A 19 3.40 -7.30 11.02
N PHE A 20 2.56 -6.82 10.10
CA PHE A 20 2.94 -6.48 8.73
C PHE A 20 4.05 -5.41 8.68
N LEU A 21 3.86 -4.29 9.38
CA LEU A 21 4.82 -3.18 9.42
C LEU A 21 6.14 -3.54 10.12
N SER A 22 6.18 -4.56 10.95
CA SER A 22 7.40 -5.00 11.64
C SER A 22 8.41 -5.71 10.73
N ARG A 23 8.00 -6.08 9.51
CA ARG A 23 8.80 -6.81 8.52
C ARG A 23 9.41 -5.85 7.49
N PRO A 24 10.46 -6.27 6.75
CA PRO A 24 10.94 -5.53 5.58
C PRO A 24 9.80 -5.26 4.58
N PRO A 25 9.80 -4.10 3.90
CA PRO A 25 10.81 -3.05 3.93
C PRO A 25 10.63 -2.08 5.11
N PHE A 26 9.51 -2.13 5.83
CA PHE A 26 9.13 -1.14 6.83
C PHE A 26 9.97 -1.24 8.12
N CYS A 27 10.05 -2.43 8.72
CA CYS A 27 10.76 -2.66 9.97
C CYS A 27 10.32 -1.74 11.14
N TYR A 28 9.07 -1.26 11.14
CA TYR A 28 8.51 -0.37 12.15
C TYR A 28 8.01 -1.16 13.36
N ARG A 29 8.72 -1.04 14.50
CA ARG A 29 8.35 -1.74 15.74
C ARG A 29 7.48 -0.92 16.70
N ASN A 30 7.62 0.40 16.67
CA ASN A 30 6.95 1.33 17.59
C ASN A 30 6.12 2.35 16.81
N VAL A 31 5.01 1.90 16.23
CA VAL A 31 4.07 2.78 15.50
C VAL A 31 3.09 3.39 16.52
N SER A 32 3.00 4.72 16.57
CA SER A 32 2.05 5.42 17.45
C SER A 32 0.61 5.12 17.03
N GLU A 33 -0.37 5.32 17.91
CA GLU A 33 -1.79 5.14 17.53
C GLU A 33 -2.25 6.12 16.45
N GLN A 34 -1.69 7.33 16.45
CA GLN A 34 -1.97 8.34 15.43
C GLN A 34 -1.48 7.88 14.05
N ASP A 35 -0.27 7.34 13.98
CA ASP A 35 0.30 6.84 12.72
C ASP A 35 -0.37 5.54 12.28
N LEU A 36 -0.67 4.65 13.24
CA LEU A 36 -1.33 3.36 12.97
C LEU A 36 -2.65 3.57 12.24
N ARG A 37 -3.39 4.64 12.56
CA ARG A 37 -4.63 5.00 11.85
C ARG A 37 -4.42 5.12 10.33
N LEU A 38 -3.32 5.74 9.88
CA LEU A 38 -3.02 5.89 8.46
C LEU A 38 -2.70 4.54 7.82
N PHE A 39 -1.92 3.68 8.48
CA PHE A 39 -1.63 2.34 7.98
C PHE A 39 -2.86 1.42 7.95
N ARG A 40 -3.79 1.56 8.91
CA ARG A 40 -5.08 0.85 8.89
C ARG A 40 -5.94 1.28 7.71
N ALA A 41 -5.99 2.58 7.44
CA ALA A 41 -6.71 3.10 6.29
C ALA A 41 -6.08 2.59 4.98
N ALA A 42 -4.75 2.65 4.85
CA ALA A 42 -4.01 2.13 3.70
C ALA A 42 -4.27 0.64 3.42
N LEU A 43 -4.58 -0.13 4.47
CA LEU A 43 -4.88 -1.57 4.39
C LEU A 43 -6.37 -1.87 4.54
N THR A 44 -7.26 -0.91 4.23
CA THR A 44 -8.71 -1.12 4.22
C THR A 44 -9.30 -0.74 2.86
N HIS A 45 -9.91 -1.71 2.19
CA HIS A 45 -10.64 -1.50 0.95
C HIS A 45 -12.02 -0.87 1.20
N ASP A 46 -12.53 -0.11 0.23
CA ASP A 46 -13.84 0.58 0.30
C ASP A 46 -14.99 -0.40 0.62
N SER A 47 -14.94 -1.62 0.09
CA SER A 47 -15.97 -2.64 0.33
C SER A 47 -16.09 -3.05 1.80
N TYR A 48 -14.99 -2.97 2.56
CA TYR A 48 -15.07 -3.14 4.01
C TYR A 48 -15.67 -1.90 4.67
N ALA A 49 -15.20 -0.71 4.29
CA ALA A 49 -15.66 0.55 4.85
C ALA A 49 -17.17 0.75 4.65
N ASN A 50 -17.67 0.46 3.46
CA ASN A 50 -19.09 0.48 3.11
C ASN A 50 -19.89 -0.54 3.93
N ALA A 51 -19.42 -1.78 4.03
CA ALA A 51 -20.08 -2.79 4.84
C ALA A 51 -20.07 -2.46 6.34
N ALA A 52 -19.05 -1.74 6.83
CA ALA A 52 -18.99 -1.24 8.20
C ALA A 52 -20.00 -0.10 8.43
N ALA A 53 -20.13 0.82 7.48
CA ALA A 53 -21.12 1.89 7.52
C ALA A 53 -22.56 1.34 7.58
N ASP A 54 -22.86 0.26 6.84
CA ASP A 54 -24.16 -0.43 6.90
C ASP A 54 -24.46 -1.00 8.30
N ARG A 55 -23.43 -1.28 9.11
CA ARG A 55 -23.55 -1.70 10.52
C ARG A 55 -23.57 -0.54 11.51
N GLY A 56 -23.48 0.71 11.05
CA GLY A 56 -23.34 1.89 11.91
C GLY A 56 -21.92 2.09 12.47
N GLU A 57 -20.92 1.42 11.90
CA GLU A 57 -19.51 1.55 12.26
C GLU A 57 -18.79 2.52 11.30
N ARG A 58 -17.63 3.04 11.71
CA ARG A 58 -16.81 3.91 10.86
C ARG A 58 -15.45 3.27 10.61
N ALA A 59 -15.11 3.11 9.33
CA ALA A 59 -13.78 2.71 8.88
C ALA A 59 -13.33 3.64 7.75
N GLU A 60 -12.06 4.04 7.76
CA GLU A 60 -11.44 4.81 6.68
C GLU A 60 -10.88 3.83 5.63
N SER A 61 -11.21 4.04 4.35
CA SER A 61 -10.64 3.30 3.20
C SER A 61 -9.35 3.95 2.72
N TYR A 62 -8.61 3.23 1.87
CA TYR A 62 -7.33 3.70 1.34
C TYR A 62 -7.45 4.82 0.30
N GLU A 63 -8.62 5.11 -0.28
CA GLU A 63 -8.78 5.91 -1.51
C GLU A 63 -8.13 7.31 -1.44
N ARG A 64 -8.23 7.97 -0.28
CA ARG A 64 -7.59 9.29 -0.09
C ARG A 64 -6.07 9.19 0.04
N LEU A 65 -5.58 8.09 0.58
CA LEU A 65 -4.15 7.81 0.70
C LEU A 65 -3.58 7.35 -0.64
N GLU A 66 -4.29 6.49 -1.38
CA GLU A 66 -3.97 6.10 -2.77
C GLU A 66 -3.73 7.35 -3.63
N PHE A 67 -4.68 8.29 -3.65
CA PHE A 67 -4.55 9.54 -4.40
C PHE A 67 -3.26 10.32 -4.09
N LEU A 68 -2.87 10.40 -2.81
CA LEU A 68 -1.61 11.05 -2.42
C LEU A 68 -0.40 10.18 -2.74
N GLY A 69 -0.54 8.87 -2.60
CA GLY A 69 0.49 7.86 -2.76
C GLY A 69 0.96 7.74 -4.19
N ASP A 70 0.04 7.76 -5.13
CA ASP A 70 0.29 7.83 -6.58
C ASP A 70 1.19 9.04 -6.89
N ALA A 71 0.80 10.25 -6.47
CA ALA A 71 1.60 11.45 -6.70
C ALA A 71 3.00 11.39 -6.03
N VAL A 72 3.12 10.78 -4.86
CA VAL A 72 4.42 10.57 -4.19
C VAL A 72 5.26 9.56 -4.96
N LEU A 73 4.67 8.46 -5.42
CA LEU A 73 5.36 7.43 -6.20
C LEU A 73 5.84 8.00 -7.54
N GLU A 74 4.96 8.71 -8.27
CA GLU A 74 5.31 9.42 -9.51
C GLU A 74 6.50 10.37 -9.31
N LEU A 75 6.49 11.16 -8.22
CA LEU A 75 7.61 12.05 -7.90
C LEU A 75 8.92 11.28 -7.73
N LEU A 76 8.90 10.17 -6.98
CA LEU A 76 10.09 9.37 -6.72
C LEU A 76 10.64 8.69 -7.99
N VAL A 77 9.75 8.23 -8.87
CA VAL A 77 10.09 7.66 -10.18
C VAL A 77 10.68 8.73 -11.11
N CYS A 78 10.04 9.90 -11.19
CA CYS A 78 10.51 11.04 -11.98
C CYS A 78 11.88 11.53 -11.49
N ASP A 79 12.07 11.68 -10.19
CA ASP A 79 13.33 12.10 -9.59
C ASP A 79 14.45 11.08 -9.87
N HIS A 80 14.14 9.78 -9.81
CA HIS A 80 15.11 8.73 -10.17
C HIS A 80 15.52 8.83 -11.64
N VAL A 81 14.56 8.79 -12.56
CA VAL A 81 14.89 8.76 -14.00
C VAL A 81 15.60 10.03 -14.44
N TYR A 82 15.21 11.20 -13.92
CA TYR A 82 15.85 12.48 -14.21
C TYR A 82 17.30 12.54 -13.67
N SER A 83 17.53 12.06 -12.45
CA SER A 83 18.85 12.17 -11.80
C SER A 83 19.85 11.09 -12.20
N ARG A 84 19.36 9.93 -12.67
CA ARG A 84 20.19 8.74 -12.93
C ARG A 84 20.39 8.42 -14.40
N THR A 85 19.65 9.06 -15.30
CA THR A 85 19.69 8.74 -16.73
C THR A 85 19.88 10.00 -17.57
N SER A 86 20.22 9.82 -18.84
CA SER A 86 20.24 10.88 -19.85
C SER A 86 19.14 10.68 -20.90
N LEU A 87 18.01 10.10 -20.49
CA LEU A 87 16.88 9.83 -21.38
C LEU A 87 16.24 11.15 -21.85
N SER A 88 15.68 11.14 -23.06
CA SER A 88 14.84 12.24 -23.54
C SER A 88 13.53 12.30 -22.74
N GLU A 89 12.88 13.47 -22.71
CA GLU A 89 11.60 13.66 -22.00
C GLU A 89 10.57 12.57 -22.33
N GLY A 90 10.33 12.28 -23.61
CA GLY A 90 9.40 11.20 -24.00
C GLY A 90 9.78 9.83 -23.43
N LYS A 91 11.07 9.48 -23.36
CA LYS A 91 11.52 8.20 -22.78
C LYS A 91 11.42 8.20 -21.25
N MET A 92 11.57 9.36 -20.61
CA MET A 92 11.31 9.49 -19.16
C MET A 92 9.81 9.32 -18.87
N THR A 93 8.94 9.84 -19.74
CA THR A 93 7.50 9.64 -19.65
C THR A 93 7.12 8.16 -19.83
N ASP A 94 7.70 7.47 -20.81
CA ASP A 94 7.50 6.02 -21.00
C ASP A 94 7.97 5.23 -19.77
N PHE A 95 9.16 5.54 -19.25
CA PHE A 95 9.70 4.91 -18.04
C PHE A 95 8.77 5.13 -16.84
N LYS A 96 8.28 6.37 -16.65
CA LYS A 96 7.32 6.68 -15.58
C LYS A 96 6.08 5.81 -15.68
N GLN A 97 5.45 5.76 -16.86
CA GLN A 97 4.24 4.98 -17.09
C GLN A 97 4.45 3.48 -16.86
N GLU A 98 5.61 2.93 -17.23
CA GLU A 98 5.92 1.54 -16.92
C GLU A 98 5.97 1.29 -15.41
N LYS A 99 6.57 2.19 -14.63
CA LYS A 99 6.81 1.96 -13.19
C LYS A 99 5.58 2.15 -12.31
N VAL A 100 4.69 3.06 -12.68
CA VAL A 100 3.48 3.38 -11.89
C VAL A 100 2.23 2.66 -12.38
N ASP A 101 2.38 1.67 -13.26
CA ASP A 101 1.26 0.85 -13.72
C ASP A 101 0.82 -0.16 -12.66
N ASN A 102 -0.49 -0.40 -12.55
CA ASN A 102 -1.08 -1.29 -11.55
C ASN A 102 -0.58 -2.74 -11.65
N ASP A 103 -0.47 -3.28 -12.87
CA ASP A 103 0.06 -4.63 -13.07
C ASP A 103 1.51 -4.69 -12.60
N ARG A 104 2.28 -3.64 -12.91
CA ARG A 104 3.67 -3.52 -12.50
C ARG A 104 3.85 -3.47 -10.99
N ILE A 105 3.13 -2.57 -10.32
CA ILE A 105 3.21 -2.40 -8.87
C ILE A 105 2.81 -3.71 -8.17
N SER A 106 1.72 -4.33 -8.62
CA SER A 106 1.24 -5.59 -8.05
C SER A 106 2.24 -6.74 -8.24
N GLU A 107 2.86 -6.85 -9.42
CA GLU A 107 3.94 -7.82 -9.67
C GLU A 107 5.12 -7.59 -8.73
N MET A 108 5.60 -6.35 -8.64
CA MET A 108 6.72 -5.95 -7.79
C MET A 108 6.47 -6.28 -6.31
N VAL A 109 5.30 -5.94 -5.77
CA VAL A 109 4.89 -6.26 -4.39
C VAL A 109 4.94 -7.76 -4.13
N LYS A 110 4.45 -8.57 -5.08
CA LYS A 110 4.47 -10.04 -4.99
C LYS A 110 5.87 -10.61 -5.07
N GLU A 111 6.70 -10.12 -5.98
CA GLU A 111 8.09 -10.56 -6.14
C GLU A 111 8.93 -10.27 -4.90
N TYR A 112 8.71 -9.12 -4.27
CA TYR A 112 9.36 -8.77 -3.01
C TYR A 112 8.89 -9.66 -1.85
N GLY A 113 7.71 -10.29 -1.96
CA GLY A 113 7.11 -11.10 -0.89
C GLY A 113 6.37 -10.27 0.16
N MET A 114 5.91 -9.06 -0.19
CA MET A 114 5.08 -8.23 0.69
C MET A 114 3.63 -8.75 0.67
N ASP A 115 3.20 -9.35 1.77
CA ASP A 115 1.86 -9.96 1.90
C ASP A 115 0.74 -8.94 2.16
N ILE A 116 0.51 -8.04 1.19
CA ILE A 116 -0.62 -7.11 1.23
C ILE A 116 -1.94 -7.89 1.25
N ASP A 117 -2.06 -8.93 0.43
CA ASP A 117 -3.29 -9.74 0.30
C ASP A 117 -3.74 -10.32 1.64
N GLY A 118 -2.79 -10.83 2.44
CA GLY A 118 -3.05 -11.40 3.75
C GLY A 118 -3.60 -10.38 4.74
N VAL A 119 -3.03 -9.17 4.78
CA VAL A 119 -3.41 -8.13 5.75
C VAL A 119 -4.58 -7.25 5.27
N LEU A 120 -4.79 -7.09 3.96
CA LEU A 120 -5.79 -6.17 3.41
C LEU A 120 -7.20 -6.51 3.90
N ARG A 121 -7.84 -5.55 4.54
CA ARG A 121 -9.19 -5.69 5.10
C ARG A 121 -10.23 -5.37 4.01
N VAL A 122 -11.05 -6.37 3.70
CA VAL A 122 -12.04 -6.32 2.61
C VAL A 122 -13.43 -6.73 3.11
N GLY A 123 -14.48 -6.26 2.46
CA GLY A 123 -15.86 -6.66 2.75
C GLY A 123 -16.19 -8.07 2.25
N ASN A 124 -17.32 -8.63 2.69
CA ASN A 124 -17.76 -9.99 2.34
C ASN A 124 -17.85 -10.26 0.84
N VAL A 125 -18.11 -9.22 0.04
CA VAL A 125 -18.21 -9.35 -1.43
C VAL A 125 -16.86 -9.63 -2.11
N GLN A 126 -15.74 -9.41 -1.41
CA GLN A 126 -14.39 -9.79 -1.82
C GLN A 126 -13.90 -11.10 -1.17
N ILE A 127 -14.80 -11.90 -0.59
CA ILE A 127 -14.46 -13.20 -0.01
C ILE A 127 -15.07 -14.30 -0.89
N LYS A 128 -14.22 -15.19 -1.43
CA LYS A 128 -14.61 -16.37 -2.22
C LYS A 128 -14.24 -17.63 -1.44
N GLY A 129 -15.24 -18.27 -0.83
CA GLY A 129 -15.01 -19.36 0.13
C GLY A 129 -14.28 -18.82 1.35
N ASP A 130 -13.12 -19.40 1.69
CA ASP A 130 -12.30 -18.96 2.83
C ASP A 130 -11.13 -18.05 2.43
N LYS A 131 -11.11 -17.55 1.17
CA LYS A 131 -10.02 -16.73 0.62
C LYS A 131 -10.49 -15.35 0.21
N LYS A 132 -9.65 -14.34 0.47
CA LYS A 132 -9.82 -12.99 -0.08
C LYS A 132 -9.50 -13.01 -1.57
N ASP A 133 -10.37 -12.40 -2.37
CA ASP A 133 -10.17 -12.20 -3.81
C ASP A 133 -9.54 -10.82 -4.05
N VAL A 134 -8.25 -10.70 -3.74
CA VAL A 134 -7.50 -9.44 -3.86
C VAL A 134 -7.01 -9.27 -5.29
N GLN A 135 -7.68 -8.37 -6.02
CA GLN A 135 -7.39 -8.06 -7.42
C GLN A 135 -6.07 -7.29 -7.57
N VAL A 136 -5.54 -7.26 -8.79
CA VAL A 136 -4.30 -6.53 -9.12
C VAL A 136 -4.40 -5.07 -8.71
N LYS A 137 -5.47 -4.39 -9.14
CA LYS A 137 -5.73 -2.99 -8.79
C LYS A 137 -5.73 -2.76 -7.27
N MET A 138 -6.49 -3.55 -6.50
CA MET A 138 -6.55 -3.41 -5.04
C MET A 138 -5.19 -3.50 -4.35
N ARG A 139 -4.28 -4.33 -4.89
CA ARG A 139 -2.92 -4.48 -4.37
C ARG A 139 -2.05 -3.27 -4.70
N ALA A 140 -2.18 -2.74 -5.91
CA ALA A 140 -1.49 -1.53 -6.33
C ALA A 140 -1.96 -0.31 -5.52
N ASP A 141 -3.27 -0.07 -5.46
CA ASP A 141 -3.87 1.04 -4.70
C ASP A 141 -3.46 0.98 -3.22
N ALA A 142 -3.47 -0.22 -2.61
CA ALA A 142 -3.05 -0.40 -1.23
C ALA A 142 -1.54 -0.12 -1.04
N PHE A 143 -0.70 -0.48 -2.01
CA PHE A 143 0.73 -0.15 -1.95
C PHE A 143 0.94 1.36 -2.03
N GLU A 144 0.29 2.06 -2.96
CA GLU A 144 0.34 3.52 -3.05
C GLU A 144 -0.14 4.17 -1.76
N ALA A 145 -1.24 3.70 -1.20
CA ALA A 145 -1.74 4.17 0.07
C ALA A 145 -0.77 3.94 1.24
N LEU A 146 -0.04 2.82 1.24
CA LEU A 146 1.05 2.58 2.19
C LEU A 146 2.19 3.58 2.00
N ILE A 147 2.55 3.91 0.76
CA ILE A 147 3.56 4.95 0.46
C ILE A 147 3.10 6.31 1.00
N ALA A 148 1.84 6.68 0.82
CA ALA A 148 1.28 7.89 1.42
C ALA A 148 1.33 7.85 2.95
N ALA A 149 1.00 6.73 3.58
CA ALA A 149 1.07 6.58 5.03
C ALA A 149 2.53 6.70 5.53
N VAL A 150 3.50 6.13 4.83
CA VAL A 150 4.93 6.32 5.14
C VAL A 150 5.33 7.79 4.97
N TYR A 151 4.96 8.42 3.86
CA TYR A 151 5.25 9.82 3.59
C TYR A 151 4.71 10.75 4.70
N LEU A 152 3.46 10.58 5.10
CA LEU A 152 2.81 11.41 6.13
C LEU A 152 3.38 11.19 7.54
N THR A 153 3.89 9.99 7.84
CA THR A 153 4.36 9.64 9.19
C THR A 153 5.88 9.79 9.36
N ARG A 154 6.64 9.61 8.28
CA ARG A 154 8.11 9.47 8.31
C ARG A 154 8.83 10.31 7.24
N GLY A 155 8.10 11.01 6.39
CA GLY A 155 8.65 11.90 5.37
C GLY A 155 9.04 11.22 4.06
N LEU A 156 9.41 12.04 3.08
CA LEU A 156 9.70 11.60 1.71
C LEU A 156 10.92 10.68 1.60
N ASP A 157 11.95 10.89 2.44
CA ASP A 157 13.17 10.06 2.41
C ASP A 157 12.89 8.61 2.80
N GLU A 158 12.01 8.39 3.78
CA GLU A 158 11.62 7.04 4.16
C GLU A 158 10.71 6.39 3.13
N ALA A 159 9.80 7.16 2.51
CA ALA A 159 9.00 6.69 1.38
C ALA A 159 9.90 6.25 0.21
N ARG A 160 10.91 7.06 -0.13
CA ARG A 160 11.93 6.74 -1.14
C ARG A 160 12.66 5.45 -0.80
N ARG A 161 13.12 5.29 0.44
CA ARG A 161 13.81 4.07 0.90
C ARG A 161 12.95 2.83 0.69
N VAL A 162 11.68 2.89 1.11
CA VAL A 162 10.73 1.78 0.96
C VAL A 162 10.51 1.43 -0.51
N VAL A 163 10.19 2.42 -1.36
CA VAL A 163 9.97 2.20 -2.80
C VAL A 163 11.21 1.58 -3.45
N TYR A 164 12.41 2.13 -3.16
CA TYR A 164 13.66 1.64 -3.76
C TYR A 164 14.02 0.23 -3.31
N GLU A 165 13.70 -0.13 -2.07
CA GLU A 165 13.92 -1.48 -1.55
C GLU A 165 12.98 -2.50 -2.20
N VAL A 166 11.71 -2.14 -2.38
CA VAL A 166 10.70 -3.03 -2.98
C VAL A 166 10.98 -3.25 -4.47
N GLU A 167 11.43 -2.21 -5.16
CA GLU A 167 11.71 -2.23 -6.60
C GLU A 167 13.18 -2.56 -6.95
N ARG A 168 13.99 -2.99 -5.95
CA ARG A 168 15.46 -3.13 -6.05
C ARG A 168 15.97 -3.95 -7.24
N LEU A 169 15.17 -4.82 -7.83
CA LEU A 169 15.55 -5.64 -8.98
C LEU A 169 15.48 -4.90 -10.33
N ARG A 170 14.87 -3.71 -10.39
CA ARG A 170 14.40 -3.11 -11.66
C ARG A 170 14.72 -1.61 -11.82
N TRP A 171 15.45 -0.99 -10.90
CA TRP A 171 15.95 0.39 -11.03
C TRP A 171 17.20 0.54 -11.91
N GLU A 172 17.95 -0.55 -12.09
CA GLU A 172 19.24 -0.57 -12.80
C GLU A 172 19.11 -0.85 -14.31
N ALA A 173 17.92 -1.17 -14.80
CA ALA A 173 17.70 -1.61 -16.20
C ALA A 173 17.56 -0.47 -17.23
N ALA A 174 17.80 0.79 -16.85
CA ALA A 174 17.71 1.95 -17.74
C ALA A 174 19.07 2.32 -18.39
N GLY A 175 19.92 1.32 -18.66
CA GLY A 175 21.25 1.46 -19.28
C GLY A 175 21.34 0.78 -20.63
#